data_AF-A0A9D4ZJH3-F1
#
_entry.id   AF-A0A9D4ZJH3-F1
#
_cell.length_a   1.000
_cell.length_b   1.000
_cell.length_c   1.000
_cell.angle_alpha   90.00
_cell.angle_beta   90.00
_cell.angle_gamma   90.00
#
_symmetry.space_group_name_H-M   'P 1'
#
loop_
_entity.id
_entity.type
_entity.pdbx_description
1 polymer ?
#
loop_
_entity_poly.entity_id
_entity_poly.type
_entity_poly.pdbx_seq_one_letter_code
_entity_poly.pdbx_strand_id
1 'polypeptide(L)'
;MQACVAAPPASKSKSKIIEESTRKRKQSPGSQLRAWKVRTRTSFVRKLIQEGVGFAPYEKRITELLKVGKDKRPLKMAKRRLGTHLRGRKKREEMSVALRKQRSTGGTKKKK
;
A
#
# COMPACT_ATOMS: atom_id res chain seq x y z
N MET A 1 3.18 46.57 -41.79
CA MET A 1 2.97 45.55 -42.85
C MET A 1 3.92 44.39 -42.56
N GLN A 2 3.65 43.10 -42.62
CA GLN A 2 2.48 42.23 -42.83
C GLN A 2 2.97 40.84 -42.37
N ALA A 3 2.07 40.01 -41.83
CA ALA A 3 2.35 38.63 -41.42
C ALA A 3 2.24 37.65 -42.61
N CYS A 4 3.04 36.57 -42.59
CA CYS A 4 2.83 35.26 -43.23
C CYS A 4 3.78 34.27 -42.52
N VAL A 5 3.40 33.50 -41.49
CA VAL A 5 2.58 32.28 -41.44
C VAL A 5 3.13 31.08 -42.27
N ALA A 6 3.65 30.10 -41.50
CA ALA A 6 3.62 28.63 -41.68
C ALA A 6 4.59 27.89 -42.63
N ALA A 7 5.34 26.97 -42.01
CA ALA A 7 5.40 25.56 -42.47
C ALA A 7 5.39 24.62 -41.24
N PRO A 8 4.28 23.92 -40.94
CA PRO A 8 4.21 22.94 -39.85
C PRO A 8 4.96 21.63 -40.19
N PRO A 9 5.56 20.94 -39.21
CA PRO A 9 6.21 19.65 -39.44
C PRO A 9 5.18 18.58 -39.81
N ALA A 10 5.40 17.98 -40.98
CA ALA A 10 4.79 16.78 -41.56
C ALA A 10 3.75 16.05 -40.68
N SER A 11 2.48 16.39 -40.89
CA SER A 11 1.35 15.62 -40.39
C SER A 11 1.34 14.23 -41.04
N LYS A 12 1.67 13.20 -40.27
CA LYS A 12 1.34 11.81 -40.65
C LYS A 12 -0.18 11.73 -40.83
N SER A 13 -0.63 11.10 -41.92
CA SER A 13 -2.06 10.96 -42.24
C SER A 13 -2.86 10.37 -41.07
N LYS A 14 -4.08 10.88 -40.85
CA LYS A 14 -5.00 10.43 -39.78
C LYS A 14 -5.19 8.90 -39.78
N SER A 15 -5.13 8.26 -40.95
CA SER A 15 -5.21 6.80 -41.10
C SER A 15 -4.06 6.06 -40.42
N LYS A 16 -2.83 6.60 -40.45
CA LYS A 16 -1.64 5.96 -39.85
C LYS A 16 -1.63 6.07 -38.33
N ILE A 17 -2.20 7.16 -37.79
CA ILE A 17 -2.38 7.36 -36.34
C ILE A 17 -3.42 6.37 -35.77
N ILE A 18 -4.49 6.08 -36.52
CA ILE A 18 -5.54 5.15 -36.10
C ILE A 18 -5.05 3.70 -36.13
N GLU A 19 -4.29 3.28 -37.15
CA GLU A 19 -3.71 1.92 -37.25
C GLU A 19 -2.62 1.65 -36.20
N GLU A 20 -1.79 2.64 -35.85
CA GLU A 20 -0.75 2.46 -34.84
C GLU A 20 -1.33 2.44 -33.41
N SER A 21 -2.52 3.03 -33.20
CA SER A 21 -3.24 3.00 -31.93
C SER A 21 -3.83 1.62 -31.60
N THR A 22 -4.19 0.81 -32.60
CA THR A 22 -4.77 -0.53 -32.42
C THR A 22 -3.73 -1.64 -32.30
N ARG A 23 -2.43 -1.33 -32.47
CA ARG A 23 -1.31 -2.29 -32.27
C ARG A 23 -0.38 -1.97 -31.10
N LYS A 24 -0.84 -1.21 -30.09
CA LYS A 24 -0.12 -1.17 -28.81
C LYS A 24 -0.33 -2.48 -28.06
N ARG A 25 0.51 -3.49 -28.35
CA ARG A 25 0.63 -4.71 -27.52
C ARG A 25 0.68 -4.29 -26.06
N LYS A 26 -0.23 -4.81 -25.23
CA LYS A 26 -0.14 -4.72 -23.77
C LYS A 26 1.17 -5.37 -23.34
N GLN A 27 2.25 -4.60 -23.26
CA GLN A 27 3.52 -5.09 -22.78
C GLN A 27 3.32 -5.58 -21.35
N SER A 28 3.70 -6.84 -21.09
CA SER A 28 3.61 -7.39 -19.74
C SER A 28 4.43 -6.50 -18.80
N PRO A 29 3.93 -6.16 -17.60
CA PRO A 29 4.66 -5.31 -16.67
C PRO A 29 6.05 -5.89 -16.43
N GLY A 30 7.07 -5.02 -16.46
CA GLY A 30 8.47 -5.41 -16.33
C GLY A 30 8.73 -6.27 -15.09
N SER A 31 9.78 -7.09 -15.15
CA SER A 31 10.21 -7.96 -14.03
C SER A 31 10.32 -7.21 -12.70
N GLN A 32 10.74 -5.94 -12.73
CA GLN A 32 10.89 -5.07 -11.57
C GLN A 32 9.56 -4.84 -10.84
N LEU A 33 8.46 -4.61 -11.55
CA LEU A 33 7.12 -4.43 -10.95
C LEU A 33 6.60 -5.72 -10.31
N ARG A 34 6.99 -6.88 -10.83
CA ARG A 34 6.63 -8.20 -10.27
C ARG A 34 7.33 -8.48 -8.94
N ALA A 35 8.53 -7.94 -8.72
CA ALA A 35 9.30 -8.14 -7.49
C ALA A 35 8.67 -7.50 -6.24
N TRP A 36 8.01 -6.35 -6.38
CA TRP A 36 7.36 -5.65 -5.25
C TRP A 36 6.02 -6.26 -4.83
N LYS A 37 5.47 -7.16 -5.66
CA LYS A 37 4.17 -7.81 -5.38
C LYS A 37 4.36 -8.97 -4.42
N VAL A 38 3.67 -8.93 -3.28
CA VAL A 38 3.64 -10.06 -2.35
C VAL A 38 2.93 -11.25 -3.01
N ARG A 39 3.60 -12.41 -3.05
CA ARG A 39 3.03 -13.66 -3.56
C ARG A 39 2.14 -14.33 -2.50
N THR A 40 1.19 -15.15 -2.95
CA THR A 40 0.30 -15.93 -2.08
C THR A 40 1.07 -16.72 -1.02
N ARG A 41 2.12 -17.45 -1.42
CA ARG A 41 2.99 -18.23 -0.50
C ARG A 41 3.63 -17.36 0.59
N THR A 42 4.23 -16.24 0.23
CA THR A 42 4.92 -15.38 1.22
C THR A 42 3.94 -14.67 2.16
N SER A 43 2.74 -14.34 1.68
CA SER A 43 1.68 -13.80 2.54
C SER A 43 1.17 -14.82 3.57
N PHE A 44 1.10 -16.10 3.21
CA PHE A 44 0.69 -17.19 4.11
C PHE A 44 1.73 -17.43 5.20
N VAL A 45 3.00 -17.59 4.82
CA VAL A 45 4.11 -17.79 5.77
C VAL A 45 4.23 -16.63 6.76
N ARG A 46 4.07 -15.38 6.31
CA ARG A 46 4.09 -14.20 7.20
C ARG A 46 2.97 -14.21 8.23
N LYS A 47 1.77 -14.70 7.87
CA LYS A 47 0.64 -14.83 8.82
C LYS A 47 0.93 -15.88 9.88
N LEU A 48 1.44 -17.05 9.48
CA LEU A 48 1.79 -18.14 10.40
C LEU A 48 2.86 -17.72 11.42
N ILE A 49 3.93 -17.05 10.97
CA ILE A 49 4.99 -16.58 11.88
C ILE A 49 4.43 -15.56 12.89
N GLN A 50 3.51 -14.68 12.45
CA GLN A 50 2.92 -13.70 13.34
C GLN A 50 1.98 -14.32 14.39
N GLU A 51 1.32 -15.43 14.06
CA GLU A 51 0.55 -16.22 15.03
C GLU A 51 1.46 -16.95 16.02
N GLY A 52 2.59 -17.52 15.55
CA GLY A 52 3.53 -18.26 16.41
C GLY A 52 4.37 -17.39 17.35
N VAL A 53 4.87 -16.25 16.87
CA VAL A 53 5.79 -15.38 17.64
C VAL A 53 5.04 -14.27 18.39
N GLY A 54 3.84 -13.90 17.93
CA GLY A 54 3.04 -12.83 18.50
C GLY A 54 3.59 -11.41 18.21
N PHE A 55 3.18 -10.43 19.03
CA PHE A 55 3.54 -9.02 18.84
C PHE A 55 4.78 -8.62 19.65
N ALA A 56 5.59 -7.73 19.06
CA ALA A 56 6.74 -7.14 19.74
C ALA A 56 6.31 -6.13 20.83
N PRO A 57 7.15 -5.82 21.84
CA PRO A 57 6.76 -4.95 22.96
C PRO A 57 6.44 -3.51 22.55
N TYR A 58 6.94 -3.01 21.43
CA TYR A 58 6.55 -1.70 20.90
C TYR A 58 5.20 -1.73 20.20
N GLU A 59 4.85 -2.85 19.56
CA GLU A 59 3.55 -3.04 18.89
C GLU A 59 2.42 -3.16 19.93
N LYS A 60 2.68 -3.84 21.05
CA LYS A 60 1.77 -3.90 22.21
C LYS A 60 1.47 -2.51 22.79
N ARG A 61 2.49 -1.68 22.98
CA ARG A 61 2.29 -0.29 23.43
C ARG A 61 1.53 0.57 22.43
N ILE A 62 1.72 0.34 21.12
CA ILE A 62 0.94 1.03 20.09
C ILE A 62 -0.54 0.64 20.16
N THR A 63 -0.88 -0.64 20.36
CA THR A 63 -2.28 -1.06 20.50
C THR A 63 -2.93 -0.56 21.78
N GLU A 64 -2.20 -0.51 22.89
CA GLU A 64 -2.67 0.12 24.14
C GLU A 64 -3.04 1.58 23.92
N LEU A 65 -2.15 2.36 23.29
CA LEU A 65 -2.41 3.76 22.99
C LEU A 65 -3.60 3.97 22.03
N LEU A 66 -3.78 3.06 21.06
CA LEU A 66 -4.92 3.06 20.15
C LEU A 66 -6.24 2.70 20.84
N LYS A 67 -6.22 1.86 21.88
CA LYS A 67 -7.42 1.55 22.68
C LYS A 67 -7.90 2.76 23.49
N VAL A 68 -6.98 3.59 23.96
CA VAL A 68 -7.26 4.82 24.72
C VAL A 68 -7.77 5.96 23.80
N GLY A 69 -7.71 5.81 22.47
CA GLY A 69 -8.16 6.83 21.53
C GLY A 69 -7.18 8.00 21.35
N LYS A 70 -5.93 7.86 21.81
CA LYS A 70 -4.88 8.88 21.61
C LYS A 70 -4.21 8.62 20.26
N ASP A 71 -4.48 9.42 19.24
CA ASP A 71 -3.94 9.17 17.89
C ASP A 71 -2.53 9.73 17.64
N LYS A 72 -2.21 10.88 18.24
CA LYS A 72 -0.89 11.52 18.08
C LYS A 72 0.23 10.78 18.83
N ARG A 73 -0.10 10.15 19.96
CA ARG A 73 0.86 9.46 20.85
C ARG A 73 1.47 8.18 20.25
N PRO A 74 0.70 7.26 19.61
CA PRO A 74 1.26 6.10 18.94
C PRO A 74 2.09 6.48 17.72
N LEU A 75 1.72 7.56 17.00
CA LEU A 75 2.55 8.08 15.90
C LEU A 75 3.91 8.61 16.39
N LYS A 76 3.94 9.33 17.52
CA LYS A 76 5.21 9.75 18.15
C LYS A 76 6.06 8.55 18.58
N MET A 77 5.46 7.54 19.19
CA MET A 77 6.16 6.31 19.58
C MET A 77 6.68 5.54 18.35
N ALA A 78 5.85 5.39 17.31
CA ALA A 78 6.23 4.66 16.10
C ALA A 78 7.34 5.39 15.32
N LYS A 79 7.30 6.73 15.24
CA LYS A 79 8.40 7.52 14.64
C LYS A 79 9.70 7.34 15.43
N ARG A 80 9.67 7.33 16.76
CA ARG A 80 10.86 7.11 17.60
C ARG A 80 11.44 5.69 17.46
N ARG A 81 10.64 4.70 17.05
CA ARG A 81 11.10 3.31 16.87
C ARG A 81 11.51 2.98 15.43
N LEU A 82 10.79 3.49 14.44
CA LEU A 82 10.96 3.16 13.01
C LEU A 82 11.70 4.24 12.22
N GLY A 83 11.93 5.41 12.84
CA GLY A 83 12.60 6.58 12.26
C GLY A 83 11.68 7.48 11.44
N THR A 84 10.99 6.91 10.45
CA THR A 84 10.21 7.69 9.47
C THR A 84 8.71 7.73 9.78
N HIS A 85 8.05 8.85 9.43
CA HIS A 85 6.61 9.01 9.62
C HIS A 85 5.79 8.06 8.74
N LEU A 86 6.25 7.77 7.52
CA LEU A 86 5.59 6.84 6.60
C LEU A 86 5.53 5.42 7.17
N ARG A 87 6.65 4.92 7.74
CA ARG A 87 6.68 3.61 8.40
C ARG A 87 5.80 3.60 9.65
N GLY A 88 5.80 4.70 10.41
CA GLY A 88 4.93 4.87 11.57
C GLY A 88 3.44 4.81 11.24
N ARG A 89 3.02 5.47 10.15
CA ARG A 89 1.64 5.38 9.64
C ARG A 89 1.26 3.96 9.24
N LYS A 90 2.11 3.28 8.45
CA LYS A 90 1.87 1.88 8.05
C LYS A 90 1.69 0.96 9.25
N LYS A 91 2.57 1.09 10.26
CA LYS A 91 2.47 0.29 11.49
C LYS A 91 1.23 0.62 12.32
N ARG A 92 0.80 1.88 12.37
CA ARG A 92 -0.48 2.26 13.01
C ARG A 92 -1.67 1.60 12.31
N GLU A 93 -1.69 1.58 10.99
CA GLU A 93 -2.74 0.94 10.19
C GLU A 93 -2.76 -0.58 10.44
N GLU A 94 -1.60 -1.24 10.43
CA GLU A 94 -1.47 -2.66 10.78
C GLU A 94 -2.03 -2.98 12.18
N MET A 95 -1.67 -2.19 13.20
CA MET A 95 -2.17 -2.39 14.57
C MET A 95 -3.67 -2.10 14.70
N SER A 96 -4.19 -1.15 13.91
CA SER A 96 -5.64 -0.85 13.87
C SER A 96 -6.42 -2.00 13.25
N VAL A 97 -5.88 -2.62 12.19
CA VAL A 97 -6.45 -3.83 11.58
C VAL A 97 -6.39 -5.01 12.55
N ALA A 98 -5.29 -5.16 13.32
CA ALA A 98 -5.18 -6.20 14.34
C ALA A 98 -6.27 -6.07 15.42
N LEU A 99 -6.54 -4.84 15.90
CA LEU A 99 -7.63 -4.60 16.86
C LEU A 99 -9.00 -4.94 16.28
N ARG A 100 -9.25 -4.62 15.00
CA ARG A 100 -10.49 -4.99 14.31
C ARG A 100 -10.67 -6.51 14.24
N LYS A 101 -9.60 -7.24 13.88
CA LYS A 101 -9.60 -8.72 13.87
C LYS A 101 -9.86 -9.30 15.26
N GLN A 102 -9.24 -8.75 16.30
CA GLN A 102 -9.46 -9.19 17.68
C GLN A 102 -10.90 -8.95 18.14
N ARG A 103 -11.52 -7.84 17.74
CA ARG A 103 -12.94 -7.57 18.06
C ARG A 103 -13.89 -8.53 17.34
N SER A 104 -13.63 -8.85 16.07
CA SER A 104 -14.46 -9.81 15.33
C SER A 104 -14.34 -11.24 15.87
N THR A 105 -13.16 -11.65 16.34
CA THR A 105 -12.96 -13.00 16.92
C THR A 105 -13.39 -13.09 18.38
N GLY A 106 -13.35 -11.99 19.13
CA GLY A 106 -13.77 -11.95 20.54
C GLY A 106 -15.28 -11.91 20.75
N GLY A 107 -16.06 -11.43 19.76
CA GLY A 107 -17.52 -11.34 19.85
C GLY A 107 -18.25 -12.69 19.88
N THR A 108 -17.64 -13.76 19.36
CA THR A 108 -18.25 -15.11 19.32
C THR A 108 -18.10 -15.87 20.64
N LYS A 109 -17.19 -15.47 21.54
CA LYS A 109 -16.96 -16.14 22.82
C LYS A 109 -17.89 -15.69 23.97
N LYS A 110 -18.65 -14.60 23.79
CA LYS A 110 -19.55 -14.05 24.84
C LYS A 110 -21.01 -14.53 24.77
N LYS A 111 -21.34 -15.38 23.78
CA LYS A 111 -22.68 -15.94 23.57
C LYS A 111 -22.69 -17.44 23.92
N LYS A 112 -22.34 -17.78 25.15
CA LYS A 112 -22.62 -19.08 25.78
C LYS A 112 -22.70 -18.89 27.27
#